data_AF-A0A7H9C0D3-F1
#
_entry.id   AF-A0A7H9C0D3-F1
#
_cell.length_a   1.000
_cell.length_b   1.000
_cell.length_c   1.000
_cell.angle_alpha   90.00
_cell.angle_beta   90.00
_cell.angle_gamma   90.00
#
_symmetry.space_group_name_H-M   'P 1'
#
loop_
_entity.id
_entity.type
_entity.pdbx_description
1 polymer ?
#
loop_
_entity_poly.entity_id
_entity_poly.type
_entity_poly.pdbx_seq_one_letter_code
_entity_poly.pdbx_strand_id
1 'polypeptide(L)' 'MIVLTDAQAQALKAFLETFDLHASGVWPEIEEGMREDFGIENPASAVEDLQRVLSGQQS' A
#
# COMPACT_ATOMS: atom_id res chain seq x y z
N MET A 1 -7.16 -12.97 -7.81
CA MET A 1 -7.33 -12.52 -6.42
C MET A 1 -6.15 -13.03 -5.62
N ILE A 2 -5.32 -12.14 -5.08
CA ILE A 2 -4.20 -12.52 -4.22
C ILE A 2 -4.72 -12.50 -2.78
N VAL A 3 -4.46 -13.55 -2.01
CA VAL A 3 -4.83 -13.66 -0.59
C VAL A 3 -3.54 -13.78 0.21
N LEU A 4 -3.36 -12.88 1.17
CA LEU A 4 -2.19 -12.87 2.05
C LEU A 4 -2.46 -13.73 3.29
N THR A 5 -1.43 -14.37 3.82
CA THR A 5 -1.47 -14.93 5.19
C THR A 5 -1.40 -13.80 6.21
N ASP A 6 -1.80 -14.06 7.45
CA ASP A 6 -1.72 -13.07 8.55
C ASP A 6 -0.30 -12.50 8.71
N ALA A 7 0.72 -13.36 8.63
CA ALA A 7 2.12 -12.94 8.72
C ALA A 7 2.52 -12.02 7.54
N GLN A 8 2.06 -12.31 6.32
CA GLN A 8 2.33 -11.47 5.15
C GLN A 8 1.60 -10.13 5.23
N ALA A 9 0.35 -10.13 5.70
CA ALA A 9 -0.43 -8.93 5.93
C ALA A 9 0.23 -8.03 7.00
N GLN A 10 0.69 -8.61 8.11
CA GLN A 10 1.43 -7.90 9.15
C GLN A 10 2.75 -7.31 8.63
N ALA A 11 3.51 -8.08 7.83
CA ALA A 11 4.75 -7.60 7.24
C ALA A 11 4.51 -6.41 6.28
N LEU A 12 3.47 -6.50 5.44
CA LEU A 12 3.09 -5.41 4.53
C LEU A 12 2.64 -4.16 5.30
N LYS A 13 1.84 -4.32 6.36
CA LYS A 13 1.45 -3.21 7.23
C LYS A 13 2.66 -2.52 7.84
N ALA A 14 3.58 -3.29 8.42
CA ALA A 14 4.80 -2.75 9.03
C ALA A 14 5.67 -1.99 8.00
N PHE A 15 5.78 -2.52 6.77
CA PHE A 15 6.47 -1.84 5.69
C PHE A 15 5.85 -0.47 5.37
N LEU A 16 4.52 -0.40 5.22
CA LEU A 16 3.82 0.85 4.89
C LEU A 16 3.98 1.90 6.00
N GLU A 17 3.82 1.50 7.28
CA GLU A 17 4.00 2.42 8.42
C GLU A 17 5.44 2.92 8.52
N THR A 18 6.42 2.05 8.27
CA THR A 18 7.85 2.42 8.27
C THR A 18 8.18 3.33 7.09
N PHE A 19 7.61 3.04 5.92
CA PHE A 19 7.81 3.84 4.72
C PHE A 19 7.27 5.27 4.92
N ASP A 20 6.04 5.42 5.42
CA ASP A 20 5.44 6.73 5.73
C ASP A 20 6.29 7.52 6.73
N LEU A 21 6.82 6.85 7.76
CA LEU A 21 7.64 7.48 8.79
C LEU A 21 9.02 7.94 8.28
N HIS A 22 9.64 7.20 7.36
CA HIS A 22 11.06 7.37 7.02
C HIS A 22 11.33 7.88 5.60
N ALA A 23 10.41 7.71 4.65
CA ALA A 23 10.64 7.96 3.23
C ALA A 23 9.88 9.20 2.72
N SER A 24 10.09 10.34 3.38
CA SER A 24 9.53 11.61 2.92
C SER A 24 10.11 12.03 1.56
N GLY A 25 9.24 12.48 0.64
CA GLY A 25 9.63 12.94 -0.69
C GLY A 25 9.75 11.85 -1.78
N VAL A 26 9.68 10.57 -1.42
CA VAL A 26 9.76 9.43 -2.38
C VAL A 26 8.38 9.10 -2.99
N TRP A 27 7.30 9.55 -2.36
CA TRP A 27 5.92 9.24 -2.78
C TRP A 27 5.59 9.57 -4.25
N PRO A 28 6.01 10.73 -4.83
CA PRO A 28 5.72 11.04 -6.23
C PRO A 28 6.28 10.02 -7.23
N GLU A 29 7.52 9.58 -7.03
CA GLU A 29 8.19 8.60 -7.91
C GLU A 29 7.52 7.22 -7.79
N ILE A 30 7.06 6.87 -6.60
CA ILE A 30 6.30 5.64 -6.37
C ILE A 30 4.93 5.71 -7.03
N GLU A 31 4.21 6.83 -6.90
CA GLU A 31 2.92 6.99 -7.59
C GLU A 31 3.07 6.85 -9.11
N GLU A 32 4.13 7.43 -9.69
CA GLU A 32 4.44 7.32 -11.11
C GLU A 32 4.69 5.86 -11.49
N GLY A 33 5.59 5.16 -10.79
CA GLY A 33 5.84 3.74 -11.04
C GLY A 33 4.60 2.86 -10.86
N MET A 34 3.76 3.14 -9.86
CA MET A 34 2.48 2.42 -9.67
C MET A 34 1.54 2.59 -10.87
N ARG A 35 1.51 3.78 -11.48
CA ARG A 35 0.70 4.05 -12.68
C ARG A 35 1.31 3.42 -13.92
N GLU A 36 2.59 3.68 -14.17
CA GLU A 36 3.25 3.35 -15.44
C GLU A 36 3.65 1.87 -15.53
N ASP A 37 4.22 1.31 -14.46
CA ASP A 37 4.76 -0.05 -14.48
C ASP A 37 3.72 -1.11 -14.08
N PHE A 38 2.75 -0.73 -13.23
CA PHE A 38 1.78 -1.65 -12.65
C PHE A 38 0.32 -1.35 -13.02
N GLY A 39 0.05 -0.26 -13.75
CA GLY A 39 -1.28 0.07 -14.25
C GLY A 39 -2.30 0.45 -13.18
N ILE A 40 -1.85 0.93 -12.01
CA ILE A 40 -2.73 1.37 -10.93
C ILE A 40 -3.19 2.81 -11.22
N GLU A 41 -4.42 2.98 -11.70
CA GLU A 41 -4.95 4.29 -12.12
C GLU A 41 -4.97 5.34 -11.00
N ASN A 42 -5.27 4.93 -9.77
CA ASN A 42 -5.28 5.80 -8.60
C ASN A 42 -4.49 5.19 -7.43
N PRO A 43 -3.16 5.41 -7.38
CA PRO A 43 -2.28 4.86 -6.35
C PRO A 43 -2.72 5.21 -4.92
N ALA A 44 -3.10 6.47 -4.67
CA ALA A 44 -3.53 6.93 -3.35
C ALA A 44 -4.78 6.16 -2.88
N SER A 45 -5.81 6.07 -3.72
CA SER A 45 -7.03 5.29 -3.40
C SER A 45 -6.71 3.81 -3.20
N ALA A 46 -5.82 3.24 -4.01
CA ALA A 46 -5.43 1.84 -3.89
C ALA A 46 -4.71 1.55 -2.56
N VAL A 47 -3.87 2.47 -2.09
CA VAL A 47 -3.20 2.36 -0.78
C VAL A 47 -4.19 2.55 0.37
N GLU A 48 -5.12 3.50 0.28
CA GLU A 48 -6.18 3.65 1.28
C GLU A 48 -7.02 2.36 1.42
N ASP A 49 -7.42 1.78 0.29
CA ASP A 49 -8.18 0.53 0.28
C ASP A 49 -7.38 -0.63 0.88
N LEU A 50 -6.09 -0.73 0.53
CA LEU A 50 -5.18 -1.70 1.13
C LEU A 50 -5.10 -1.53 2.66
N GLN A 51 -4.96 -0.29 3.16
CA GLN A 51 -4.92 -0.01 4.60
C GLN A 51 -6.21 -0.41 5.32
N ARG A 52 -7.38 -0.19 4.69
CA ARG A 52 -8.68 -0.63 5.24
C ARG A 52 -8.76 -2.15 5.35
N VAL A 53 -8.32 -2.86 4.32
CA VAL A 53 -8.26 -4.34 4.30
C VAL A 53 -7.34 -4.85 5.41
N LEU A 54 -6.13 -4.30 5.53
CA LEU A 54 -5.15 -4.72 6.52
C LEU A 54 -5.57 -4.38 7.97
N SER A 55 -6.41 -3.37 8.16
CA SER A 55 -6.93 -2.98 9.47
C SER A 55 -8.20 -3.73 9.88
N GLY A 56 -8.73 -4.61 9.02
CA GLY A 56 -9.98 -5.33 9.26
C GLY A 56 -11.23 -4.45 9.24
N GLN A 57 -11.15 -3.22 8.70
CA GLN A 57 -12.26 -2.27 8.62
C GLN A 57 -13.15 -2.50 7.39
N GLN A 58 -13.37 -3.76 7.00
CA GLN A 58 -14.34 -4.10 5.96
C GLN A 58 -15.73 -4.15 6.60
N SER A 59 -16.51 -3.08 6.46
CA SER A 59 -17.95 -3.06 6.78
C SER A 59 -18.74 -2.83 5.50
#